data_AF-A0A1Y1CQ34-F1
#
_entry.id   AF-A0A1Y1CQ34-F1
#
_cell.length_a   1.000
_cell.length_b   1.000
_cell.length_c   1.000
_cell.angle_alpha   90.00
_cell.angle_beta   90.00
_cell.angle_gamma   90.00
#
_symmetry.space_group_name_H-M   'P 1'
#
loop_
_entity.id
_entity.type
_entity.pdbx_description
1 polymer ?
#
loop_
_entity_poly.entity_id
_entity_poly.type
_entity_poly.pdbx_seq_one_letter_code
_entity_poly.pdbx_strand_id
1 'polypeptide(L)'
;MRFEVTILGSNSALPTTKRFPTAQVLNVLERFFLIDCGEGTQIQMKRFRIPMSRINHILISHMHGDHIFGLIGLLSTFSLQGRKSDLHIYGHSKLEKLIRFQFELLETKLGYEIYYHTIFGTEIQTLFEDDSVIVQSFPLKHGVMPCAGFLFKEKERPRTLKTDMINFYNIPIKNRHGIKQGEDFIREDGEVIPNKKLTKNPPKIRRYAFCTDTAYLPKIAPIIESVDLLYHEATFLKSDEKRAKKTYHSTAEQAAKIAKEAKVKKLLIGHFSARFDDLNEHLKEAKKIFPNTALAEDGRKFSVELDRD
;
A
#
# COMPACT_ATOMS: atom_id res chain seq x y z
N MET A 1 -10.40 9.69 9.90
CA MET A 1 -9.50 8.52 9.89
C MET A 1 -8.88 8.39 8.51
N ARG A 2 -7.57 8.63 8.39
CA ARG A 2 -6.89 8.71 7.09
C ARG A 2 -6.72 7.34 6.45
N PHE A 3 -6.83 7.32 5.12
CA PHE A 3 -6.33 6.27 4.24
C PHE A 3 -5.70 7.03 3.09
N GLU A 4 -4.38 7.17 3.10
CA GLU A 4 -3.67 8.07 2.19
C GLU A 4 -2.31 7.49 1.85
N VAL A 5 -1.96 7.49 0.57
CA VAL A 5 -0.61 7.19 0.10
C VAL A 5 0.10 8.48 -0.28
N THR A 6 1.33 8.66 0.21
CA THR A 6 2.26 9.71 -0.23
C THR A 6 3.33 9.07 -1.10
N ILE A 7 3.49 9.58 -2.32
CA ILE A 7 4.54 9.13 -3.23
C ILE A 7 5.85 9.80 -2.81
N LEU A 8 6.88 9.02 -2.51
CA LEU A 8 8.22 9.54 -2.19
C LEU A 8 9.14 9.50 -3.39
N GLY A 9 8.96 8.50 -4.26
CA GLY A 9 9.70 8.38 -5.50
C GLY A 9 8.94 7.49 -6.48
N SER A 10 9.18 7.74 -7.76
CA SER A 10 8.39 7.22 -8.88
C SER A 10 9.23 6.86 -10.09
N ASN A 11 10.57 6.84 -9.97
CA ASN A 11 11.48 6.56 -11.07
C ASN A 11 12.04 5.14 -10.98
N SER A 12 12.25 4.50 -12.14
CA SER A 12 12.88 3.18 -12.24
C SER A 12 14.40 3.28 -12.37
N ALA A 13 15.12 2.32 -11.82
CA ALA A 13 16.50 1.91 -12.06
C ALA A 13 17.59 2.99 -11.96
N LEU A 14 17.57 3.99 -12.82
CA LEU A 14 18.58 5.04 -12.89
C LEU A 14 18.15 6.28 -12.11
N PRO A 15 19.07 6.97 -11.43
CA PRO A 15 18.76 8.23 -10.77
C PRO A 15 18.42 9.32 -11.79
N THR A 16 17.56 10.25 -11.40
CA THR A 16 17.29 11.47 -12.16
C THR A 16 17.37 12.67 -11.23
N THR A 17 17.50 13.87 -11.80
CA THR A 17 17.52 15.11 -10.99
C THR A 17 16.14 15.50 -10.44
N LYS A 18 15.06 14.94 -10.99
CA LYS A 18 13.68 15.36 -10.70
C LYS A 18 12.86 14.32 -9.94
N ARG A 19 13.13 13.03 -10.16
CA ARG A 19 12.35 11.92 -9.58
C ARG A 19 13.26 10.95 -8.86
N PHE A 20 12.89 10.62 -7.63
CA PHE A 20 13.60 9.65 -6.82
C PHE A 20 13.19 8.21 -7.19
N PRO A 21 14.06 7.23 -6.92
CA PRO A 21 13.72 5.82 -6.97
C PRO A 21 12.49 5.45 -6.13
N THR A 22 11.85 4.34 -6.46
CA THR A 22 10.55 3.95 -5.90
C THR A 22 10.54 3.88 -4.37
N ALA A 23 9.62 4.63 -3.79
CA ALA A 23 9.25 4.55 -2.38
C ALA A 23 7.90 5.23 -2.15
N GLN A 24 7.09 4.69 -1.25
CA GLN A 24 5.80 5.27 -0.88
C GLN A 24 5.53 5.10 0.61
N VAL A 25 4.82 6.06 1.20
CA VAL A 25 4.33 5.92 2.57
C VAL A 25 2.82 5.86 2.56
N LEU A 26 2.28 4.75 3.02
CA LEU A 26 0.85 4.56 3.20
C LEU A 26 0.49 4.75 4.67
N ASN A 27 -0.46 5.66 4.93
CA ASN A 27 -1.12 5.81 6.21
C ASN A 27 -2.53 5.22 6.13
N VAL A 28 -2.77 4.09 6.79
CA VAL A 28 -4.11 3.50 6.96
C VAL A 28 -4.45 3.50 8.44
N LEU A 29 -5.45 4.28 8.84
CA LEU A 29 -5.93 4.31 10.21
C LEU A 29 -4.79 4.53 11.21
N GLU A 30 -3.93 5.53 10.94
CA GLU A 30 -2.80 5.92 11.80
C GLU A 30 -1.64 4.91 11.86
N ARG A 31 -1.68 3.85 11.05
CA ARG A 31 -0.56 2.91 10.81
C ARG A 31 0.21 3.36 9.59
N PHE A 32 1.52 3.50 9.72
CA PHE A 32 2.40 3.95 8.63
C PHE A 32 3.24 2.78 8.11
N PHE A 33 3.04 2.49 6.84
CA PHE A 33 3.78 1.49 6.08
C PHE A 33 4.67 2.22 5.08
N LEU A 34 5.97 1.92 5.08
CA LEU A 34 6.87 2.27 3.98
C LEU A 34 6.84 1.11 2.97
N ILE A 35 6.56 1.41 1.71
CA ILE A 35 6.52 0.46 0.62
C ILE A 35 7.68 0.78 -0.33
N ASP A 36 8.61 -0.15 -0.43
CA ASP A 36 9.95 0.04 -1.00
C ASP A 36 10.74 1.19 -0.39
N CYS A 37 12.06 1.16 -0.59
CA CYS A 37 12.98 2.11 0.01
C CYS A 37 14.20 2.32 -0.91
N GLY A 38 13.94 2.86 -2.10
CA GLY A 38 14.99 3.28 -3.02
C GLY A 38 15.94 4.34 -2.45
N GLU A 39 17.07 4.54 -3.11
CA GLU A 39 18.08 5.51 -2.67
C GLU A 39 17.47 6.92 -2.47
N GLY A 40 17.84 7.59 -1.39
CA GLY A 40 17.36 8.93 -1.08
C GLY A 40 15.95 9.01 -0.44
N THR A 41 15.30 7.87 -0.19
CA THR A 41 13.98 7.80 0.50
C THR A 41 13.94 8.65 1.78
N GLN A 42 14.97 8.56 2.63
CA GLN A 42 15.03 9.36 3.86
C GLN A 42 15.03 10.88 3.62
N ILE A 43 15.62 11.34 2.50
CA ILE A 43 15.63 12.76 2.13
C ILE A 43 14.22 13.18 1.70
N GLN A 44 13.55 12.36 0.88
CA GLN A 44 12.17 12.61 0.44
C GLN A 44 11.20 12.62 1.62
N MET A 45 11.37 11.73 2.59
CA MET A 45 10.58 11.72 3.82
C MET A 45 10.74 13.01 4.62
N LYS A 46 11.97 13.55 4.77
CA LYS A 46 12.18 14.86 5.39
C LYS A 46 11.54 15.98 4.57
N ARG A 47 11.76 15.99 3.25
CA ARG A 47 11.22 16.99 2.33
C ARG A 47 9.70 17.09 2.40
N PHE A 48 9.01 15.95 2.42
CA PHE A 48 7.54 15.88 2.45
C PHE A 48 6.95 15.75 3.86
N ARG A 49 7.76 15.98 4.90
CA ARG A 49 7.35 16.01 6.31
C ARG A 49 6.63 14.72 6.74
N ILE A 50 7.12 13.57 6.27
CA ILE A 50 6.65 12.26 6.72
C ILE A 50 7.08 12.06 8.19
N PRO A 51 6.18 11.63 9.09
CA PRO A 51 6.52 11.34 10.47
C PRO A 51 7.31 10.01 10.55
N MET A 52 8.62 10.07 10.28
CA MET A 52 9.53 8.92 10.28
C MET A 52 9.41 8.01 11.52
N SER A 53 9.25 8.61 12.70
CA SER A 53 9.10 7.89 13.96
C SER A 53 7.87 6.99 14.03
N ARG A 54 6.86 7.22 13.19
CA ARG A 54 5.60 6.44 13.16
C ARG A 54 5.64 5.25 12.20
N ILE A 55 6.71 5.09 11.44
CA ILE A 55 6.85 3.96 10.53
C ILE A 55 7.31 2.76 11.33
N ASN A 56 6.45 1.76 11.42
CA ASN A 56 6.74 0.51 12.14
C ASN A 56 6.87 -0.68 11.18
N HIS A 57 6.49 -0.51 9.91
CA HIS A 57 6.50 -1.56 8.91
C HIS A 57 7.13 -1.05 7.61
N ILE A 58 8.12 -1.78 7.10
CA ILE A 58 8.74 -1.57 5.79
C ILE A 58 8.51 -2.82 4.95
N LEU A 59 7.85 -2.66 3.80
CA LEU A 59 7.55 -3.75 2.87
C LEU A 59 8.39 -3.57 1.62
N ILE A 60 9.25 -4.54 1.33
CA ILE A 60 10.14 -4.55 0.17
C ILE A 60 9.62 -5.57 -0.84
N SER A 61 9.29 -5.08 -2.04
CA SER A 61 8.72 -5.87 -3.13
C SER A 61 9.71 -6.88 -3.70
N HIS A 62 10.97 -6.47 -3.91
CA HIS A 62 12.04 -7.28 -4.48
C HIS A 62 13.44 -6.66 -4.23
N MET A 63 14.51 -7.35 -4.64
CA MET A 63 15.90 -7.01 -4.26
C MET A 63 16.65 -6.09 -5.24
N HIS A 64 15.98 -5.39 -6.15
CA HIS A 64 16.68 -4.42 -7.00
C HIS A 64 17.06 -3.15 -6.22
N GLY A 65 18.18 -2.55 -6.62
CA GLY A 65 18.83 -1.47 -5.87
C GLY A 65 17.97 -0.23 -5.70
N ASP A 66 17.22 0.13 -6.74
CA ASP A 66 16.26 1.23 -6.75
C ASP A 66 15.05 1.01 -5.83
N HIS A 67 14.93 -0.16 -5.18
CA HIS A 67 13.93 -0.46 -4.16
C HIS A 67 14.54 -0.68 -2.76
N ILE A 68 15.86 -0.87 -2.62
CA ILE A 68 16.48 -1.25 -1.34
C ILE A 68 17.68 -0.41 -0.91
N PHE A 69 18.36 0.31 -1.80
CA PHE A 69 19.60 1.01 -1.47
C PHE A 69 19.41 2.14 -0.44
N GLY A 70 18.20 2.66 -0.29
CA GLY A 70 17.88 3.64 0.75
C GLY A 70 17.79 3.06 2.16
N LEU A 71 17.66 1.73 2.31
CA LEU A 71 17.38 1.09 3.60
C LEU A 71 18.47 1.35 4.62
N ILE A 72 19.72 1.07 4.28
CA ILE A 72 20.82 1.13 5.26
C ILE A 72 20.95 2.53 5.87
N GLY A 73 20.85 3.57 5.03
CA GLY A 73 20.88 4.96 5.47
C GLY A 73 19.64 5.35 6.28
N LEU A 74 18.44 4.88 5.89
CA LEU A 74 17.21 5.15 6.62
C LEU A 74 17.24 4.53 8.02
N LEU A 75 17.68 3.27 8.14
CA LEU A 75 17.74 2.54 9.40
C LEU A 75 18.74 3.18 10.38
N SER A 76 19.90 3.62 9.88
CA SER A 76 20.87 4.40 10.67
C SER A 76 20.28 5.73 11.12
N THR A 77 19.55 6.44 10.25
CA THR A 77 18.86 7.68 10.60
C THR A 77 17.80 7.48 11.68
N PHE A 78 17.04 6.39 11.65
CA PHE A 78 16.11 6.05 12.74
C PHE A 78 16.84 5.87 14.08
N SER A 79 18.00 5.22 14.07
CA SER A 79 18.82 5.02 15.28
C SER A 79 19.32 6.36 15.83
N LEU A 80 19.87 7.21 14.96
CA LEU A 80 20.37 8.55 15.29
C LEU A 80 19.27 9.49 15.80
N GLN A 81 18.02 9.28 15.37
CA GLN A 81 16.85 10.00 15.88
C GLN A 81 16.32 9.44 17.20
N GLY A 82 17.00 8.47 17.81
CA GLY A 82 16.63 7.91 19.10
C GLY A 82 15.39 7.05 19.06
N ARG A 83 15.07 6.40 17.92
CA ARG A 83 13.96 5.45 17.81
C ARG A 83 14.05 4.39 18.93
N LYS A 84 12.92 4.11 19.57
CA LYS A 84 12.76 3.04 20.58
C LYS A 84 11.75 1.97 20.22
N SER A 85 10.84 2.26 19.29
CA SER A 85 9.82 1.31 18.87
C SER A 85 10.38 0.27 17.91
N ASP A 86 9.86 -0.93 18.00
CA ASP A 86 10.18 -2.04 17.10
C ASP A 86 9.91 -1.68 15.63
N LEU A 87 10.72 -2.25 14.75
CA LEU A 87 10.58 -2.11 13.30
C LEU A 87 10.44 -3.49 12.65
N HIS A 88 9.41 -3.66 11.84
CA HIS A 88 9.17 -4.87 11.07
C HIS A 88 9.56 -4.63 9.62
N ILE A 89 10.45 -5.46 9.07
CA ILE A 89 10.85 -5.43 7.67
C ILE A 89 10.39 -6.70 6.99
N TYR A 90 9.54 -6.56 5.98
CA TYR A 90 9.02 -7.64 5.15
C TYR A 90 9.76 -7.62 3.82
N GLY A 91 10.33 -8.74 3.41
CA GLY A 91 11.08 -8.81 2.16
C GLY A 91 11.57 -10.22 1.84
N HIS A 92 12.26 -10.38 0.72
CA HIS A 92 12.90 -11.65 0.38
C HIS A 92 13.89 -12.08 1.48
N SER A 93 14.08 -13.38 1.72
CA SER A 93 14.97 -13.92 2.77
C SER A 93 16.43 -13.45 2.70
N LYS A 94 16.87 -12.98 1.53
CA LYS A 94 18.21 -12.40 1.31
C LYS A 94 18.34 -10.97 1.89
N LEU A 95 17.22 -10.27 2.11
CA LEU A 95 17.22 -8.90 2.61
C LEU A 95 17.81 -8.79 4.01
N GLU A 96 17.42 -9.71 4.91
CA GLU A 96 17.98 -9.77 6.26
C GLU A 96 19.50 -9.99 6.21
N LYS A 97 19.95 -10.94 5.39
CA LYS A 97 21.38 -11.25 5.23
C LYS A 97 22.16 -10.01 4.76
N LEU A 98 21.61 -9.29 3.78
CA LEU A 98 22.22 -8.07 3.25
C LEU A 98 22.34 -6.98 4.32
N ILE A 99 21.24 -6.68 5.02
CA ILE A 99 21.22 -5.60 6.03
C ILE A 99 22.15 -5.93 7.20
N ARG A 100 22.12 -7.18 7.69
CA ARG A 100 23.01 -7.62 8.78
C ARG A 100 24.47 -7.53 8.37
N PHE A 101 24.81 -8.01 7.18
CA PHE A 101 26.18 -7.91 6.64
C PHE A 101 26.66 -6.46 6.54
N GLN A 102 25.82 -5.55 6.05
CA GLN A 102 26.16 -4.13 5.95
C GLN A 102 26.40 -3.51 7.34
N PHE A 103 25.56 -3.79 8.33
CA PHE A 103 25.77 -3.27 9.68
C PHE A 103 26.98 -3.85 10.39
N GLU A 104 27.25 -5.14 10.20
CA GLU A 104 28.46 -5.79 10.70
C GLU A 104 29.72 -5.12 10.15
N LEU A 105 29.79 -4.95 8.83
CA LEU A 105 30.94 -4.32 8.16
C LEU A 105 31.13 -2.84 8.54
N LEU A 106 30.02 -2.13 8.78
CA LEU A 106 30.03 -0.71 9.17
C LEU A 106 30.13 -0.52 10.70
N GLU A 107 30.31 -1.59 11.48
CA GLU A 107 30.34 -1.58 12.95
C GLU A 107 29.16 -0.81 13.58
N THR A 108 28.00 -0.85 12.91
CA THR A 108 26.83 -0.06 13.28
C THR A 108 25.94 -0.84 14.23
N LYS A 109 25.69 -0.26 15.40
CA LYS A 109 24.74 -0.78 16.39
C LYS A 109 23.47 0.06 16.39
N LEU A 110 22.33 -0.56 16.13
CA LEU A 110 21.04 0.11 16.19
C LEU A 110 20.54 0.18 17.64
N GLY A 111 19.91 1.30 18.00
CA GLY A 111 19.30 1.51 19.32
C GLY A 111 17.88 0.95 19.46
N TYR A 112 17.43 0.11 18.52
CA TYR A 112 16.10 -0.49 18.43
C TYR A 112 16.16 -1.84 17.72
N GLU A 113 15.15 -2.68 17.94
CA GLU A 113 15.06 -4.01 17.36
C GLU A 113 14.41 -4.02 15.96
N ILE A 114 14.94 -4.88 15.10
CA ILE A 114 14.38 -5.14 13.76
C ILE A 114 13.92 -6.60 13.68
N TYR A 115 12.64 -6.79 13.38
CA TYR A 115 12.05 -8.08 13.09
C TYR A 115 11.94 -8.28 11.58
N TYR A 116 12.60 -9.31 11.06
CA TYR A 116 12.58 -9.67 9.64
C TYR A 116 11.50 -10.70 9.35
N HIS A 117 10.73 -10.46 8.29
CA HIS A 117 9.62 -11.32 7.85
C HIS A 117 9.85 -11.69 6.39
N THR A 118 9.95 -12.99 6.10
CA THR A 118 10.21 -13.46 4.73
C THR A 118 8.94 -13.41 3.89
N ILE A 119 9.03 -12.77 2.73
CA ILE A 119 8.06 -12.86 1.64
C ILE A 119 8.53 -13.93 0.66
N PHE A 120 7.73 -14.96 0.45
CA PHE A 120 8.09 -16.05 -0.47
C PHE A 120 7.89 -15.69 -1.94
N GLY A 121 6.90 -14.83 -2.25
CA GLY A 121 6.65 -14.31 -3.59
C GLY A 121 6.08 -15.34 -4.58
N THR A 122 5.56 -16.47 -4.10
CA THR A 122 4.96 -17.55 -4.91
C THR A 122 3.44 -17.62 -4.78
N GLU A 123 2.90 -17.18 -3.65
CA GLU A 123 1.48 -17.25 -3.31
C GLU A 123 1.03 -16.00 -2.55
N ILE A 124 -0.27 -15.92 -2.26
CA ILE A 124 -0.80 -14.86 -1.41
C ILE A 124 -0.40 -15.17 0.04
N GLN A 125 0.21 -14.20 0.71
CA GLN A 125 0.71 -14.35 2.08
C GLN A 125 0.24 -13.17 2.92
N THR A 126 -0.38 -13.44 4.07
CA THR A 126 -0.69 -12.39 5.05
C THR A 126 0.61 -11.97 5.75
N LEU A 127 0.94 -10.68 5.66
CA LEU A 127 2.15 -10.08 6.23
C LEU A 127 1.88 -9.41 7.57
N PHE A 128 0.74 -8.74 7.68
CA PHE A 128 0.33 -8.03 8.88
C PHE A 128 -1.18 -8.11 9.01
N GLU A 129 -1.65 -8.30 10.24
CA GLU A 129 -3.07 -8.28 10.56
C GLU A 129 -3.27 -7.80 11.98
N ASP A 130 -4.20 -6.87 12.14
CA ASP A 130 -4.75 -6.49 13.44
C ASP A 130 -6.27 -6.32 13.36
N ASP A 131 -6.90 -5.75 14.38
CA ASP A 131 -8.36 -5.60 14.44
C ASP A 131 -8.95 -4.70 13.34
N SER A 132 -8.14 -3.88 12.68
CA SER A 132 -8.61 -2.87 11.74
C SER A 132 -8.09 -3.03 10.31
N VAL A 133 -6.92 -3.64 10.12
CA VAL A 133 -6.24 -3.73 8.81
C VAL A 133 -5.66 -5.11 8.60
N ILE A 134 -5.76 -5.61 7.36
CA ILE A 134 -5.00 -6.75 6.86
C ILE A 134 -4.11 -6.29 5.69
N VAL A 135 -2.86 -6.77 5.69
CA VAL A 135 -1.89 -6.53 4.63
C VAL A 135 -1.41 -7.87 4.09
N GLN A 136 -1.53 -8.05 2.78
CA GLN A 136 -1.16 -9.29 2.10
C GLN A 136 -0.18 -8.99 0.96
N SER A 137 0.78 -9.88 0.72
CA SER A 137 1.54 -9.89 -0.53
C SER A 137 0.91 -10.82 -1.56
N PHE A 138 1.17 -10.57 -2.84
CA PHE A 138 0.80 -11.47 -3.94
C PHE A 138 1.90 -11.51 -5.01
N PRO A 139 2.04 -12.62 -5.76
CA PRO A 139 3.15 -12.81 -6.68
C PRO A 139 3.04 -11.95 -7.95
N LEU A 140 4.14 -11.26 -8.28
CA LEU A 140 4.35 -10.52 -9.53
C LEU A 140 5.32 -11.26 -10.47
N LYS A 141 5.52 -10.74 -11.68
CA LYS A 141 6.39 -11.37 -12.69
C LYS A 141 7.57 -10.45 -13.05
N HIS A 142 8.68 -10.58 -12.35
CA HIS A 142 9.87 -9.75 -12.55
C HIS A 142 11.17 -10.56 -12.64
N GLY A 143 11.32 -11.27 -13.77
CA GLY A 143 12.47 -12.14 -14.01
C GLY A 143 12.39 -13.46 -13.24
N VAL A 144 13.56 -13.97 -12.86
CA VAL A 144 13.72 -15.22 -12.07
C VAL A 144 13.68 -14.98 -10.56
N MET A 145 13.70 -13.71 -10.14
CA MET A 145 13.70 -13.33 -8.74
C MET A 145 12.25 -13.22 -8.23
N PRO A 146 11.97 -13.61 -6.97
CA PRO A 146 10.68 -13.33 -6.35
C PRO A 146 10.41 -11.83 -6.30
N CYS A 147 9.24 -11.43 -6.78
CA CYS A 147 8.73 -10.07 -6.70
C CYS A 147 7.29 -10.11 -6.21
N ALA A 148 6.95 -9.23 -5.27
CA ALA A 148 5.63 -9.18 -4.65
C ALA A 148 4.97 -7.81 -4.80
N GLY A 149 3.67 -7.83 -5.08
CA GLY A 149 2.78 -6.70 -4.88
C GLY A 149 2.17 -6.76 -3.48
N PHE A 150 1.56 -5.66 -3.04
CA PHE A 150 0.96 -5.54 -1.71
C PHE A 150 -0.49 -5.09 -1.78
N LEU A 151 -1.36 -5.75 -1.02
CA LEU A 151 -2.77 -5.41 -0.87
C LEU A 151 -3.04 -5.02 0.58
N PHE A 152 -3.46 -3.78 0.78
CA PHE A 152 -3.87 -3.23 2.06
C PHE A 152 -5.39 -3.12 2.09
N LYS A 153 -6.03 -3.72 3.09
CA LYS A 153 -7.49 -3.77 3.22
C LYS A 153 -7.91 -3.42 4.64
N GLU A 154 -8.86 -2.50 4.78
CA GLU A 154 -9.55 -2.31 6.05
C GLU A 154 -10.41 -3.53 6.37
N LYS A 155 -10.52 -3.87 7.65
CA LYS A 155 -11.54 -4.80 8.14
C LYS A 155 -12.88 -4.08 8.27
N GLU A 156 -13.95 -4.87 8.23
CA GLU A 156 -15.29 -4.34 8.42
C GLU A 156 -15.40 -3.69 9.80
N ARG A 157 -15.97 -2.49 9.85
CA ARG A 157 -16.19 -1.79 11.11
C ARG A 157 -17.52 -2.23 11.72
N PRO A 158 -17.66 -2.17 13.05
CA PRO A 158 -18.96 -2.35 13.67
C PRO A 158 -19.98 -1.32 13.16
N ARG A 159 -21.25 -1.70 13.20
CA ARG A 159 -22.36 -0.81 12.79
C ARG A 159 -22.43 0.41 13.70
N THR A 160 -22.89 1.55 13.18
CA THR A 160 -23.02 2.78 13.98
C THR A 160 -24.42 2.84 14.58
N LEU A 161 -24.53 2.96 15.90
CA LEU A 161 -25.83 3.09 16.57
C LEU A 161 -26.50 4.44 16.22
N LYS A 162 -27.80 4.42 15.96
CA LYS A 162 -28.63 5.62 15.82
C LYS A 162 -29.06 6.06 17.21
N THR A 163 -28.39 7.07 17.77
CA THR A 163 -28.62 7.56 19.14
C THR A 163 -30.10 7.81 19.44
N ASP A 164 -30.82 8.43 18.51
CA ASP A 164 -32.25 8.73 18.66
C ASP A 164 -33.10 7.46 18.84
N MET A 165 -32.80 6.39 18.09
CA MET A 165 -33.50 5.12 18.18
C MET A 165 -33.11 4.32 19.43
N ILE A 166 -31.84 4.38 19.84
CA ILE A 166 -31.36 3.78 21.09
C ILE A 166 -32.09 4.40 22.29
N ASN A 167 -32.27 5.72 22.28
CA ASN A 167 -32.97 6.44 23.33
C ASN A 167 -34.48 6.18 23.28
N PHE A 168 -35.09 6.22 22.10
CA PHE A 168 -36.53 5.97 21.91
C PHE A 168 -36.96 4.59 22.46
N TYR A 169 -36.13 3.57 22.23
CA TYR A 169 -36.42 2.21 22.68
C TYR A 169 -35.84 1.88 24.07
N ASN A 170 -35.23 2.85 24.77
CA ASN A 170 -34.58 2.67 26.07
C ASN A 170 -33.59 1.50 26.11
N ILE A 171 -32.76 1.35 25.07
CA ILE A 171 -31.89 0.19 24.92
C ILE A 171 -30.75 0.22 25.96
N PRO A 172 -30.66 -0.81 26.83
CA PRO A 172 -29.62 -0.90 27.86
C PRO A 172 -28.21 -0.96 27.27
N ILE A 173 -27.23 -0.43 28.01
CA ILE A 173 -25.83 -0.41 27.59
C ILE A 173 -25.30 -1.82 27.27
N LYS A 174 -25.69 -2.82 28.07
CA LYS A 174 -25.28 -4.24 27.89
C LYS A 174 -25.61 -4.79 26.49
N ASN A 175 -26.71 -4.35 25.87
CA ASN A 175 -27.14 -4.84 24.55
C ASN A 175 -26.46 -4.09 23.38
N ARG A 176 -25.86 -2.92 23.64
CA ARG A 176 -25.33 -2.05 22.58
C ARG A 176 -24.17 -2.67 21.80
N HIS A 177 -23.36 -3.51 22.44
CA HIS A 177 -22.27 -4.21 21.76
C HIS A 177 -22.81 -5.21 20.74
N GLY A 178 -23.74 -6.08 21.14
CA GLY A 178 -24.38 -7.06 20.26
C GLY A 178 -25.08 -6.40 19.06
N ILE A 179 -25.81 -5.30 19.31
CA ILE A 179 -26.46 -4.52 18.25
C ILE A 179 -25.42 -3.95 17.26
N LYS A 180 -24.24 -3.52 17.72
CA LYS A 180 -23.17 -3.10 16.80
C LYS A 180 -22.61 -4.24 15.96
N GLN A 181 -22.71 -5.49 16.42
CA GLN A 181 -22.31 -6.70 15.70
C GLN A 181 -23.41 -7.25 14.78
N GLY A 182 -24.61 -6.66 14.80
CA GLY A 182 -25.72 -7.03 13.93
C GLY A 182 -26.90 -7.70 14.62
N GLU A 183 -26.87 -7.86 15.94
CA GLU A 183 -27.98 -8.44 16.69
C GLU A 183 -29.22 -7.53 16.70
N ASP A 184 -30.40 -8.14 16.63
CA ASP A 184 -31.67 -7.47 16.94
C ASP A 184 -31.79 -7.26 18.45
N PHE A 185 -32.63 -6.30 18.87
CA PHE A 185 -32.90 -6.08 20.28
C PHE A 185 -34.24 -6.69 20.67
N ILE A 186 -34.25 -7.58 21.66
CA ILE A 186 -35.46 -8.18 22.21
C ILE A 186 -35.81 -7.46 23.52
N ARG A 187 -37.02 -6.93 23.60
CA ARG A 187 -37.56 -6.27 24.79
C ARG A 187 -38.03 -7.29 25.83
N GLU A 188 -38.25 -6.81 27.05
CA GLU A 188 -38.77 -7.65 28.15
C GLU A 188 -40.18 -8.18 27.88
N ASP A 189 -40.96 -7.48 27.07
CA ASP A 189 -42.29 -7.90 26.59
C ASP A 189 -42.24 -8.89 25.41
N GLY A 190 -41.04 -9.24 24.93
CA GLY A 190 -40.82 -10.13 23.79
C GLY A 190 -40.84 -9.44 22.42
N GLU A 191 -41.06 -8.12 22.33
CA GLU A 191 -41.00 -7.38 21.07
C GLU A 191 -39.57 -7.40 20.50
N VAL A 192 -39.43 -7.77 19.22
CA VAL A 192 -38.15 -7.77 18.51
C VAL A 192 -38.01 -6.49 17.69
N ILE A 193 -36.95 -5.73 17.97
CA ILE A 193 -36.60 -4.52 17.26
C ILE A 193 -35.45 -4.81 16.29
N PRO A 194 -35.71 -4.76 14.97
CA PRO A 194 -34.69 -5.07 13.97
C PRO A 194 -33.48 -4.14 14.04
N ASN A 195 -32.28 -4.72 13.92
CA ASN A 195 -31.00 -4.02 13.94
C ASN A 195 -30.95 -2.86 12.94
N LYS A 196 -31.55 -3.03 11.76
CA LYS A 196 -31.59 -2.01 10.70
C LYS A 196 -32.31 -0.72 11.14
N LYS A 197 -33.27 -0.81 12.07
CA LYS A 197 -33.89 0.37 12.68
C LYS A 197 -32.94 1.05 13.66
N LEU A 198 -32.11 0.28 14.37
CA LEU A 198 -31.22 0.74 15.44
C LEU A 198 -29.85 1.23 14.95
N THR A 199 -29.43 0.84 13.75
CA THR A 199 -28.08 1.11 13.26
C THR A 199 -28.05 1.73 11.87
N LYS A 200 -26.91 2.35 11.55
CA LYS A 200 -26.47 2.66 10.18
C LYS A 200 -25.48 1.58 9.74
N ASN A 201 -25.49 1.25 8.45
CA ASN A 201 -24.50 0.34 7.87
C ASN A 201 -23.08 0.83 8.14
N PRO A 202 -22.11 -0.08 8.26
CA PRO A 202 -20.72 0.34 8.34
C PRO A 202 -20.29 0.99 7.02
N PRO A 203 -19.33 1.92 7.06
CA PRO A 203 -18.78 2.50 5.84
C PRO A 203 -18.12 1.42 4.98
N LYS A 204 -18.05 1.65 3.66
CA LYS A 204 -17.41 0.69 2.75
C LYS A 204 -15.94 0.51 3.11
N ILE A 205 -15.49 -0.74 3.03
CA ILE A 205 -14.09 -1.11 3.23
C ILE A 205 -13.22 -0.48 2.16
N ARG A 206 -12.19 0.25 2.59
CA ARG A 206 -11.19 0.83 1.69
C ARG A 206 -10.04 -0.15 1.44
N ARG A 207 -9.54 -0.16 0.21
CA ARG A 207 -8.46 -1.04 -0.25
C ARG A 207 -7.48 -0.29 -1.14
N TYR A 208 -6.20 -0.60 -0.96
CA TYR A 208 -5.10 -0.10 -1.79
C TYR A 208 -4.23 -1.26 -2.25
N ALA A 209 -3.94 -1.31 -3.55
CA ALA A 209 -3.01 -2.27 -4.12
C ALA A 209 -1.78 -1.56 -4.69
N PHE A 210 -0.60 -2.11 -4.42
CA PHE A 210 0.67 -1.70 -4.98
C PHE A 210 1.22 -2.82 -5.86
N CYS A 211 1.28 -2.56 -7.16
CA CYS A 211 1.88 -3.42 -8.18
C CYS A 211 3.11 -2.72 -8.74
N THR A 212 4.30 -3.10 -8.26
CA THR A 212 5.56 -2.62 -8.82
C THR A 212 5.95 -3.42 -10.06
N ASP A 213 7.20 -3.23 -10.53
CA ASP A 213 8.04 -4.14 -11.30
C ASP A 213 7.39 -5.48 -11.62
N THR A 214 6.73 -5.53 -12.76
CA THR A 214 6.07 -6.72 -13.28
C THR A 214 5.88 -6.61 -14.78
N ALA A 215 6.14 -7.70 -15.49
CA ALA A 215 5.61 -7.89 -16.83
C ALA A 215 4.07 -7.88 -16.79
N TYR A 216 3.44 -7.60 -17.93
CA TYR A 216 1.97 -7.69 -18.05
C TYR A 216 1.44 -9.05 -17.56
N LEU A 217 0.55 -9.00 -16.56
CA LEU A 217 0.16 -10.16 -15.77
C LEU A 217 -1.33 -10.17 -15.44
N PRO A 218 -2.23 -10.47 -16.39
CA PRO A 218 -3.69 -10.47 -16.17
C PRO A 218 -4.18 -11.26 -14.96
N LYS A 219 -3.46 -12.33 -14.59
CA LYS A 219 -3.79 -13.16 -13.41
C LYS A 219 -3.83 -12.39 -12.07
N ILE A 220 -3.29 -11.16 -12.00
CA ILE A 220 -3.40 -10.33 -10.78
C ILE A 220 -4.76 -9.65 -10.66
N ALA A 221 -5.51 -9.47 -11.76
CA ALA A 221 -6.77 -8.72 -11.76
C ALA A 221 -7.81 -9.25 -10.75
N PRO A 222 -8.02 -10.58 -10.59
CA PRO A 222 -8.91 -11.10 -9.54
C PRO A 222 -8.44 -10.81 -8.11
N ILE A 223 -7.13 -10.69 -7.88
CA ILE A 223 -6.55 -10.45 -6.55
C ILE A 223 -6.82 -9.01 -6.11
N ILE A 224 -6.73 -8.07 -7.06
CA ILE A 224 -6.92 -6.63 -6.83
C ILE A 224 -8.31 -6.16 -7.28
N GLU A 225 -9.29 -7.06 -7.34
CA GLU A 225 -10.63 -6.71 -7.81
C GLU A 225 -11.28 -5.65 -6.91
N SER A 226 -11.83 -4.62 -7.55
CA SER A 226 -12.57 -3.52 -6.92
C SER A 226 -11.80 -2.76 -5.84
N VAL A 227 -10.46 -2.72 -5.92
CA VAL A 227 -9.68 -1.84 -5.02
C VAL A 227 -9.98 -0.37 -5.31
N ASP A 228 -9.95 0.47 -4.29
CA ASP A 228 -10.24 1.89 -4.45
C ASP A 228 -9.10 2.64 -5.14
N LEU A 229 -7.87 2.21 -4.88
CA LEU A 229 -6.69 2.80 -5.45
C LEU A 229 -5.69 1.70 -5.81
N LEU A 230 -5.25 1.70 -7.06
CA LEU A 230 -4.20 0.82 -7.57
C LEU A 230 -3.01 1.69 -7.95
N TYR A 231 -1.82 1.41 -7.40
CA TYR A 231 -0.57 1.82 -8.00
C TYR A 231 -0.06 0.70 -8.90
N HIS A 232 0.27 1.01 -10.15
CA HIS A 232 0.85 0.05 -11.09
C HIS A 232 2.06 0.67 -11.79
N GLU A 233 3.13 -0.10 -11.94
CA GLU A 233 4.27 0.35 -12.75
C GLU A 233 3.84 0.57 -14.21
N ALA A 234 4.40 1.63 -14.80
CA ALA A 234 4.23 1.97 -16.20
C ALA A 234 5.59 2.45 -16.72
N THR A 235 6.59 1.58 -16.63
CA THR A 235 7.98 1.91 -16.96
C THR A 235 8.13 2.41 -18.40
N PHE A 236 7.27 1.92 -19.30
CA PHE A 236 7.34 2.17 -20.73
C PHE A 236 6.01 2.63 -21.34
N LEU A 237 6.10 3.22 -22.54
CA LEU A 237 4.96 3.43 -23.43
C LEU A 237 4.72 2.17 -24.29
N LYS A 238 3.55 2.09 -24.93
CA LYS A 238 3.22 1.00 -25.86
C LYS A 238 4.23 0.82 -26.98
N SER A 239 4.83 1.89 -27.46
CA SER A 239 5.91 1.84 -28.48
C SER A 239 7.11 0.98 -28.04
N ASP A 240 7.33 0.86 -26.73
CA ASP A 240 8.43 0.11 -26.12
C ASP A 240 7.96 -1.25 -25.56
N GLU A 241 6.80 -1.78 -25.96
CA GLU A 241 6.23 -3.04 -25.42
C GLU A 241 7.21 -4.23 -25.51
N LYS A 242 7.97 -4.35 -26.60
CA LYS A 242 9.00 -5.39 -26.74
C LYS A 242 10.08 -5.27 -25.67
N ARG A 243 10.48 -4.04 -25.34
CA ARG A 243 11.45 -3.77 -24.28
C ARG A 243 10.86 -4.08 -22.92
N ALA A 244 9.65 -3.60 -22.64
CA ALA A 244 8.91 -3.90 -21.41
C ALA A 244 8.87 -5.41 -21.14
N LYS A 245 8.48 -6.21 -22.15
CA LYS A 245 8.48 -7.67 -22.04
C LYS A 245 9.87 -8.25 -21.75
N LYS A 246 10.92 -7.77 -22.43
CA LYS A 246 12.29 -8.28 -22.27
C LYS A 246 12.85 -7.98 -20.88
N THR A 247 12.51 -6.83 -20.31
CA THR A 247 12.97 -6.38 -18.99
C THR A 247 11.98 -6.70 -17.87
N TYR A 248 10.95 -7.51 -18.15
CA TYR A 248 9.89 -7.86 -17.21
C TYR A 248 9.18 -6.67 -16.55
N HIS A 249 8.83 -5.68 -17.37
CA HIS A 249 8.09 -4.49 -17.00
C HIS A 249 6.78 -4.36 -17.78
N SER A 250 5.97 -3.38 -17.39
CA SER A 250 4.69 -3.07 -18.01
C SER A 250 4.70 -1.73 -18.74
N THR A 251 3.80 -1.62 -19.72
CA THR A 251 3.50 -0.34 -20.38
C THR A 251 2.34 0.39 -19.70
N ALA A 252 2.20 1.70 -19.95
CA ALA A 252 1.06 2.49 -19.48
C ALA A 252 -0.28 1.92 -19.95
N GLU A 253 -0.38 1.48 -21.22
CA GLU A 253 -1.55 0.76 -21.73
C GLU A 253 -1.84 -0.53 -20.94
N GLN A 254 -0.81 -1.33 -20.65
CA GLN A 254 -0.97 -2.60 -19.94
C GLN A 254 -1.44 -2.39 -18.49
N ALA A 255 -0.87 -1.41 -17.78
CA ALA A 255 -1.33 -1.00 -16.45
C ALA A 255 -2.81 -0.60 -16.47
N ALA A 256 -3.23 0.18 -17.46
CA ALA A 256 -4.63 0.60 -17.61
C ALA A 256 -5.57 -0.56 -17.95
N LYS A 257 -5.12 -1.55 -18.73
CA LYS A 257 -5.89 -2.79 -19.00
C LYS A 257 -6.16 -3.58 -17.73
N ILE A 258 -5.12 -3.79 -16.90
CA ILE A 258 -5.26 -4.45 -15.59
C ILE A 258 -6.25 -3.70 -14.70
N ALA A 259 -6.12 -2.37 -14.61
CA ALA A 259 -7.02 -1.54 -13.82
C ALA A 259 -8.49 -1.69 -14.26
N LYS A 260 -8.74 -1.69 -15.57
CA LYS A 260 -10.07 -1.89 -16.15
C LYS A 260 -10.62 -3.28 -15.88
N GLU A 261 -9.81 -4.32 -16.07
CA GLU A 261 -10.19 -5.72 -15.85
C GLU A 261 -10.53 -5.99 -14.39
N ALA A 262 -9.73 -5.45 -13.47
CA ALA A 262 -9.95 -5.54 -12.03
C ALA A 262 -11.04 -4.60 -11.50
N LYS A 263 -11.66 -3.76 -12.35
CA LYS A 263 -12.70 -2.78 -11.96
C LYS A 263 -12.25 -1.88 -10.80
N VAL A 264 -10.98 -1.46 -10.79
CA VAL A 264 -10.47 -0.57 -9.75
C VAL A 264 -11.15 0.79 -9.83
N LYS A 265 -11.25 1.53 -8.72
CA LYS A 265 -11.87 2.87 -8.77
C LYS A 265 -10.92 3.90 -9.37
N LYS A 266 -9.62 3.86 -9.03
CA LYS A 266 -8.61 4.80 -9.51
C LYS A 266 -7.26 4.12 -9.74
N LEU A 267 -6.58 4.50 -10.82
CA LEU A 267 -5.24 4.03 -11.17
C LEU A 267 -4.21 5.16 -10.96
N LEU A 268 -3.13 4.84 -10.27
CA LEU A 268 -1.89 5.60 -10.23
C LEU A 268 -0.84 4.84 -11.04
N ILE A 269 -0.23 5.53 -12.00
CA ILE A 269 0.91 4.98 -12.74
C ILE A 269 2.21 5.60 -12.24
N GLY A 270 3.26 4.78 -12.11
CA GLY A 270 4.57 5.20 -11.60
C GLY A 270 5.70 4.31 -12.13
N HIS A 271 6.85 4.34 -11.45
CA HIS A 271 8.05 3.57 -11.81
C HIS A 271 8.53 3.88 -13.24
N PHE A 272 8.66 5.16 -13.59
CA PHE A 272 8.92 5.60 -14.96
C PHE A 272 10.39 5.43 -15.36
N SER A 273 10.64 5.03 -16.61
CA SER A 273 12.00 5.02 -17.15
C SER A 273 12.60 6.44 -17.15
N ALA A 274 13.86 6.54 -16.72
CA ALA A 274 14.64 7.78 -16.78
C ALA A 274 14.76 8.38 -18.20
N ARG A 275 14.42 7.60 -19.25
CA ARG A 275 14.39 8.05 -20.65
C ARG A 275 13.26 9.05 -20.96
N PHE A 276 12.26 9.13 -20.08
CA PHE A 276 11.10 9.99 -20.29
C PHE A 276 11.17 11.22 -19.38
N ASP A 277 11.48 12.36 -19.98
CA ASP A 277 11.40 13.65 -19.27
C ASP A 277 9.95 14.08 -19.08
N ASP A 278 9.11 13.89 -20.09
CA ASP A 278 7.68 14.16 -20.07
C ASP A 278 6.86 12.86 -19.89
N LEU A 279 5.99 12.86 -18.89
CA LEU A 279 5.11 11.74 -18.54
C LEU A 279 3.69 11.92 -19.08
N ASN A 280 3.40 13.02 -19.79
CA ASN A 280 2.09 13.28 -20.40
C ASN A 280 1.68 12.17 -21.37
N GLU A 281 2.61 11.61 -22.13
CA GLU A 281 2.30 10.50 -23.04
C GLU A 281 1.90 9.23 -22.29
N HIS A 282 2.52 8.93 -21.14
CA HIS A 282 2.11 7.81 -20.28
C HIS A 282 0.68 8.02 -19.78
N LEU A 283 0.39 9.24 -19.32
CA LEU A 283 -0.94 9.61 -18.82
C LEU A 283 -2.00 9.52 -19.92
N LYS A 284 -1.72 10.06 -21.12
CA LYS A 284 -2.62 10.00 -22.27
C LYS A 284 -2.88 8.56 -22.69
N GLU A 285 -1.84 7.74 -22.79
CA GLU A 285 -1.95 6.33 -23.16
C GLU A 285 -2.82 5.54 -22.17
N ALA A 286 -2.55 5.68 -20.87
CA ALA A 286 -3.34 5.01 -19.84
C ALA A 286 -4.80 5.51 -19.82
N LYS A 287 -5.03 6.83 -19.94
CA LYS A 287 -6.38 7.43 -19.91
C LYS A 287 -7.26 7.02 -21.08
N LYS A 288 -6.70 6.65 -22.23
CA LYS A 288 -7.48 6.10 -23.37
C LYS A 288 -8.22 4.81 -22.99
N ILE A 289 -7.69 4.05 -22.04
CA ILE A 289 -8.25 2.75 -21.62
C ILE A 289 -8.95 2.87 -20.28
N PHE A 290 -8.37 3.61 -19.33
CA PHE A 290 -8.89 3.83 -17.99
C PHE A 290 -8.86 5.33 -17.65
N PRO A 291 -9.96 6.07 -17.84
CA PRO A 291 -9.98 7.53 -17.69
C PRO A 291 -9.57 8.05 -16.30
N ASN A 292 -9.89 7.32 -15.24
CA ASN A 292 -9.55 7.71 -13.86
C ASN A 292 -8.10 7.34 -13.48
N THR A 293 -7.15 7.77 -14.32
CA THR A 293 -5.71 7.58 -14.12
C THR A 293 -5.03 8.88 -13.69
N ALA A 294 -4.07 8.79 -12.77
CA ALA A 294 -3.16 9.88 -12.39
C ALA A 294 -1.69 9.43 -12.38
N LEU A 295 -0.76 10.38 -12.51
CA LEU A 295 0.67 10.15 -12.35
C LEU A 295 1.04 10.13 -10.87
N ALA A 296 1.87 9.17 -10.47
CA ALA A 296 2.49 9.13 -9.16
C ALA A 296 3.68 10.11 -9.12
N GLU A 297 3.42 11.37 -8.79
CA GLU A 297 4.44 12.40 -8.71
C GLU A 297 5.02 12.48 -7.30
N ASP A 298 6.34 12.60 -7.18
CA ASP A 298 7.03 12.75 -5.90
C ASP A 298 6.43 13.88 -5.06
N GLY A 299 6.07 13.58 -3.81
CA GLY A 299 5.44 14.50 -2.85
C GLY A 299 3.92 14.55 -2.93
N ARG A 300 3.31 14.00 -3.98
CA ARG A 300 1.86 13.99 -4.14
C ARG A 300 1.21 12.98 -3.20
N LYS A 301 0.04 13.37 -2.68
CA LYS A 301 -0.79 12.57 -1.79
C LYS A 301 -2.07 12.15 -2.48
N PHE A 302 -2.48 10.90 -2.23
CA PHE A 302 -3.72 10.35 -2.76
C PHE A 302 -4.51 9.70 -1.62
N SER A 303 -5.64 10.31 -1.28
CA SER A 303 -6.54 9.83 -0.23
C SER A 303 -7.59 8.90 -0.84
N VAL A 304 -7.91 7.83 -0.10
CA VAL A 304 -9.07 6.98 -0.35
C VAL A 304 -10.19 7.43 0.59
N GLU A 305 -11.17 8.11 -0.01
CA GLU A 305 -12.29 8.68 0.72
C GLU A 305 -13.15 7.60 1.38
N LEU A 306 -13.64 7.90 2.58
CA LEU A 306 -14.54 7.01 3.31
C LEU A 306 -15.96 7.23 2.81
N ASP A 307 -16.44 6.31 1.98
CA ASP A 307 -17.83 6.29 1.54
C ASP A 307 -18.75 5.82 2.68
N ARG A 308 -19.72 6.67 3.03
CA ARG A 308 -20.66 6.45 4.14
C ARG A 308 -22.09 6.16 3.70
N ASP A 309 -22.33 6.10 2.38
CA ASP A 309 -23.65 6.15 1.72
C ASP A 309 -24.47 7.42 2.06
#